data_AF-A0A2D4PE13-F1
#
_entry.id   AF-A0A2D4PE13-F1
#
_cell.length_a   1.000
_cell.length_b   1.000
_cell.length_c   1.000
_cell.angle_alpha   90.00
_cell.angle_beta   90.00
_cell.angle_gamma   90.00
#
_symmetry.space_group_name_H-M   'P 1'
#
loop_
_entity.id
_entity.type
_entity.pdbx_description
1 polymer ?
#
loop_
_entity_poly.entity_id
_entity_poly.type
_entity_poly.pdbx_seq_one_letter_code
_entity_poly.pdbx_strand_id
1 'polypeptide(L)'
;LQDTFSSTWIKAVESNLHKLGFSPASILEMDYDLARQTLRQRVEDIERQADLGKAPLFLAPDATRFVVAPANYLRQLESANHRKAFALARCHALPSAVLYGKYKRTPFTERFCPCGSGEVETVGHMILRCPFYMEIRKRHILPIIAKYPGRSDTTYLQWLLKDEQATITAQVARFCAAAVGTRRKYVSSLP
;
A
#
# COMPACT_ATOMS: atom_id res chain seq x y z
N LEU A 1 -19.06 -35.30 -43.55
CA LEU A 1 -17.69 -34.98 -43.10
C LEU A 1 -17.82 -33.80 -42.15
N GLN A 2 -17.86 -34.04 -40.83
CA GLN A 2 -17.72 -32.97 -39.86
C GLN A 2 -16.24 -32.61 -39.83
N ASP A 3 -15.93 -31.39 -40.25
CA ASP A 3 -14.58 -30.84 -40.16
C ASP A 3 -14.21 -30.73 -38.68
N THR A 4 -13.23 -31.52 -38.22
CA THR A 4 -12.72 -31.53 -36.84
C THR A 4 -11.64 -30.47 -36.63
N PHE A 5 -11.47 -29.55 -37.58
CA PHE A 5 -10.50 -28.48 -37.50
C PHE A 5 -10.81 -27.51 -36.35
N SER A 6 -10.16 -27.74 -35.21
CA SER A 6 -10.17 -26.82 -34.09
C SER A 6 -8.98 -25.86 -34.22
N SER A 7 -9.28 -24.65 -34.70
CA SER A 7 -8.31 -23.57 -34.83
C SER A 7 -7.52 -23.37 -33.54
N THR A 8 -6.19 -23.35 -33.65
CA THR A 8 -5.28 -23.04 -32.55
C THR A 8 -5.56 -21.67 -31.95
N TRP A 9 -6.03 -20.73 -32.76
CA TRP A 9 -6.45 -19.41 -32.33
C TRP A 9 -7.70 -19.47 -31.45
N ILE A 10 -8.73 -20.25 -31.85
CA ILE A 10 -9.96 -20.40 -31.06
C ILE A 10 -9.64 -21.02 -29.69
N LYS A 11 -8.85 -22.09 -29.66
CA LYS A 11 -8.38 -22.71 -28.41
C LYS A 11 -7.63 -21.73 -27.50
N ALA A 12 -6.82 -20.84 -28.07
CA ALA A 12 -6.10 -19.83 -27.30
C ALA A 12 -7.06 -18.77 -26.72
N VAL A 13 -8.06 -18.35 -27.48
CA VAL A 13 -9.11 -17.43 -27.03
C VAL A 13 -9.92 -18.07 -25.89
N GLU A 14 -10.41 -19.30 -26.06
CA GLU A 14 -11.16 -20.03 -25.04
C GLU A 14 -10.34 -20.22 -23.75
N SER A 15 -9.06 -20.57 -23.87
CA SER A 15 -8.15 -20.66 -22.72
C SER A 15 -8.02 -19.33 -21.97
N ASN A 16 -7.92 -18.21 -22.70
CA ASN A 16 -7.83 -16.90 -22.08
C ASN A 16 -9.15 -16.47 -21.41
N LEU A 17 -10.30 -16.78 -22.01
CA LEU A 17 -11.60 -16.54 -21.40
C LEU A 17 -11.75 -17.32 -20.09
N HIS A 18 -11.32 -18.58 -20.06
CA HIS A 18 -11.32 -19.39 -18.86
C HIS A 18 -10.40 -18.83 -17.77
N LYS A 19 -9.21 -18.31 -18.11
CA LYS A 19 -8.32 -17.62 -17.16
C LYS A 19 -8.97 -16.37 -16.54
N LEU A 20 -9.84 -15.69 -17.29
CA LEU A 20 -10.61 -14.55 -16.80
C LEU A 20 -11.84 -14.97 -15.99
N GLY A 21 -12.19 -16.26 -15.97
CA GLY A 21 -13.33 -16.83 -15.26
C GLY A 21 -14.62 -16.88 -16.08
N PHE A 22 -14.54 -16.75 -17.41
CA PHE A 22 -15.69 -16.83 -18.32
C PHE A 22 -15.78 -18.20 -19.00
N SER A 23 -17.01 -18.61 -19.34
CA SER A 23 -17.24 -19.66 -20.32
C SER A 23 -17.36 -19.03 -21.72
N PRO A 24 -16.86 -19.65 -22.79
CA PRO A 24 -17.02 -19.14 -24.15
C PRO A 24 -18.48 -18.89 -24.54
N ALA A 25 -19.39 -19.78 -24.12
CA ALA A 25 -20.83 -19.63 -24.36
C ALA A 25 -21.39 -18.33 -23.75
N SER A 26 -21.01 -18.01 -22.50
CA SER A 26 -21.50 -16.79 -21.83
C SER A 26 -21.09 -15.49 -22.53
N ILE A 27 -19.95 -15.50 -23.23
CA ILE A 27 -19.47 -14.33 -23.99
C ILE A 27 -20.15 -14.25 -25.36
N LEU A 28 -20.42 -15.40 -25.99
CA LEU A 28 -21.09 -15.46 -27.30
C LEU A 28 -22.57 -15.09 -27.22
N GLU A 29 -23.19 -15.24 -26.06
CA GLU A 29 -24.58 -14.81 -25.80
C GLU A 29 -24.70 -13.28 -25.63
N MET A 30 -23.58 -12.57 -25.40
CA MET A 30 -23.55 -11.11 -25.25
C MET A 30 -23.43 -10.41 -26.60
N ASP A 31 -23.94 -9.19 -26.68
CA ASP A 31 -23.59 -8.27 -27.77
C ASP A 31 -22.11 -7.88 -27.68
N TYR A 32 -21.52 -7.52 -28.82
CA TYR A 32 -20.09 -7.25 -28.93
C TYR A 32 -19.61 -6.16 -27.95
N ASP A 33 -20.37 -5.08 -27.80
CA ASP A 33 -19.98 -3.96 -26.95
C ASP A 33 -20.04 -4.34 -25.46
N LEU A 34 -21.08 -5.05 -25.04
CA LEU A 34 -21.19 -5.58 -23.68
C LEU A 34 -20.11 -6.62 -23.38
N ALA A 35 -19.83 -7.54 -24.29
CA ALA A 35 -18.77 -8.53 -24.16
C ALA A 35 -17.41 -7.84 -23.98
N ARG A 36 -17.12 -6.85 -24.83
CA ARG A 36 -15.88 -6.07 -24.78
C ARG A 36 -15.74 -5.30 -23.46
N GLN A 37 -16.80 -4.63 -23.00
CA GLN A 37 -16.77 -3.89 -21.75
C GLN A 37 -16.59 -4.82 -20.55
N THR A 38 -17.28 -5.95 -20.53
CA THR A 38 -17.22 -6.96 -19.46
C THR A 38 -15.83 -7.56 -19.35
N LEU A 39 -15.22 -7.95 -20.47
CA LEU A 39 -13.85 -8.48 -20.50
C LEU A 39 -12.83 -7.44 -20.03
N ARG A 40 -12.96 -6.20 -20.48
CA ARG A 40 -12.09 -5.10 -20.05
C ARG A 40 -12.18 -4.86 -18.54
N GLN A 41 -13.41 -4.74 -18.03
CA GLN A 41 -13.67 -4.57 -16.60
C GLN A 41 -13.06 -5.72 -15.79
N ARG A 42 -13.19 -6.96 -16.27
CA ARG A 42 -12.63 -8.13 -15.58
C ARG A 42 -11.11 -8.10 -15.49
N VAL A 43 -10.43 -7.69 -16.57
CA VAL A 43 -8.97 -7.53 -16.56
C VAL A 43 -8.57 -6.47 -15.53
N GLU A 44 -9.22 -5.30 -15.55
CA GLU A 44 -8.98 -4.22 -14.58
C GLU A 44 -9.26 -4.67 -13.12
N ASP A 45 -10.25 -5.53 -12.92
CA ASP A 45 -10.57 -6.09 -11.61
C ASP A 45 -9.53 -7.09 -11.11
N ILE A 46 -8.99 -7.94 -11.99
CA ILE A 46 -7.91 -8.87 -11.65
C ILE A 46 -6.65 -8.10 -11.26
N GLU A 47 -6.31 -7.05 -11.98
CA GLU A 47 -5.19 -6.15 -11.63
C GLU A 47 -5.42 -5.52 -10.25
N ARG A 48 -6.62 -4.96 -10.01
CA ARG A 48 -6.99 -4.40 -8.70
C ARG A 48 -6.93 -5.44 -7.57
N GLN A 49 -7.40 -6.66 -7.82
CA GLN A 49 -7.35 -7.75 -6.84
C GLN A 49 -5.91 -8.16 -6.52
N ALA A 50 -5.03 -8.22 -7.53
CA ALA A 50 -3.62 -8.50 -7.34
C ALA A 50 -2.92 -7.41 -6.52
N ASP A 51 -3.30 -6.14 -6.72
CA ASP A 51 -2.80 -5.02 -5.94
C ASP A 51 -3.32 -5.03 -4.50
N LEU A 52 -4.59 -5.37 -4.29
CA LEU A 52 -5.17 -5.56 -2.96
C LEU A 52 -4.56 -6.75 -2.22
N GLY A 53 -4.20 -7.83 -2.93
CA GLY A 53 -3.49 -8.98 -2.36
C GLY A 53 -2.07 -8.65 -1.87
N LYS A 54 -1.49 -7.55 -2.35
CA LYS A 54 -0.21 -6.99 -1.87
C LYS A 54 -0.40 -5.95 -0.78
N ALA A 55 -1.64 -5.65 -0.37
CA ALA A 55 -1.88 -4.71 0.71
C ALA A 55 -1.18 -5.20 2.00
N PRO A 56 -0.55 -4.30 2.76
CA PRO A 56 0.18 -4.69 3.95
C PRO A 56 -0.72 -5.44 4.94
N LEU A 57 -0.23 -6.56 5.47
CA LEU A 57 -0.95 -7.40 6.44
C LEU A 57 -1.54 -6.61 7.62
N PHE A 58 -0.87 -5.54 8.06
CA PHE A 58 -1.36 -4.70 9.16
C PHE A 58 -2.57 -3.82 8.82
N LEU A 59 -3.01 -3.74 7.55
CA LEU A 59 -4.29 -3.11 7.17
C LEU A 59 -5.47 -4.08 7.29
N ALA A 60 -5.21 -5.38 7.22
CA ALA A 60 -6.21 -6.41 7.43
C ALA A 60 -6.30 -6.73 8.93
N PRO A 61 -7.49 -6.74 9.54
CA PRO A 61 -7.62 -7.24 10.90
C PRO A 61 -7.25 -8.73 10.94
N ASP A 62 -6.28 -9.08 11.79
CA ASP A 62 -6.01 -10.46 12.18
C ASP A 62 -7.26 -10.98 12.90
N ALA A 63 -8.06 -11.79 12.22
CA ALA A 63 -9.21 -12.50 12.78
C ALA A 63 -10.36 -11.63 13.33
N THR A 64 -11.31 -11.27 12.48
CA THR A 64 -12.76 -11.50 12.72
C THR A 64 -13.56 -10.98 11.53
N ARG A 65 -14.04 -11.90 10.68
CA ARG A 65 -14.83 -11.60 9.47
C ARG A 65 -16.23 -10.99 9.76
N PHE A 66 -16.54 -10.62 11.01
CA PHE A 66 -17.92 -10.34 11.43
C PHE A 66 -18.10 -9.11 12.34
N VAL A 67 -17.04 -8.37 12.66
CA VAL A 67 -17.18 -7.11 13.43
C VAL A 67 -16.48 -6.00 12.67
N VAL A 68 -17.26 -5.15 11.99
CA VAL A 68 -16.77 -3.90 11.42
C VAL A 68 -16.58 -2.91 12.58
N ALA A 69 -15.57 -3.13 13.40
CA ALA A 69 -15.15 -2.16 14.39
C ALA A 69 -14.19 -1.15 13.73
N PRO A 70 -14.35 0.16 13.94
CA PRO A 70 -13.34 1.13 13.54
C PRO A 70 -12.02 0.84 14.23
N ALA A 71 -10.91 1.11 13.53
CA ALA A 71 -9.55 0.91 14.05
C ALA A 71 -9.34 1.62 15.39
N ASN A 72 -8.55 0.99 16.29
CA ASN A 72 -8.33 1.45 17.66
C ASN A 72 -7.77 2.88 17.71
N TYR A 73 -6.83 3.21 16.82
CA TYR A 73 -6.21 4.55 16.76
C TYR A 73 -7.23 5.66 16.55
N LEU A 74 -8.39 5.39 15.93
CA LEU A 74 -9.44 6.39 15.72
C LEU A 74 -10.11 6.82 17.02
N ARG A 75 -10.13 5.93 18.02
CA ARG A 75 -10.72 6.18 19.35
C ARG A 75 -9.66 6.62 20.37
N GLN A 76 -8.46 6.04 20.28
CA GLN A 76 -7.41 6.20 21.30
C GLN A 76 -6.54 7.44 21.10
N LEU A 77 -6.32 7.89 19.87
CA LEU A 77 -5.54 9.09 19.61
C LEU A 77 -6.45 10.32 19.73
N GLU A 78 -6.19 11.18 20.70
CA GLU A 78 -6.99 12.40 20.94
C GLU A 78 -6.85 13.42 19.79
N SER A 79 -5.63 13.61 19.28
CA SER A 79 -5.34 14.57 18.22
C SER A 79 -5.78 14.07 16.84
N ALA A 80 -6.63 14.86 16.17
CA ALA A 80 -7.04 14.61 14.79
C ALA A 80 -5.83 14.53 13.83
N ASN A 81 -4.80 15.34 14.08
CA ASN A 81 -3.57 15.32 13.28
C ASN A 81 -2.80 14.02 13.45
N HIS A 82 -2.75 13.47 14.67
CA HIS A 82 -2.13 12.17 14.93
C HIS A 82 -2.92 11.03 14.27
N ARG A 83 -4.26 11.03 14.37
CA ARG A 83 -5.11 10.06 13.66
C ARG A 83 -4.85 10.07 12.16
N LYS A 84 -4.86 11.25 11.55
CA LYS A 84 -4.60 11.43 10.12
C LYS A 84 -3.20 10.95 9.73
N ALA A 85 -2.17 11.38 10.44
CA ALA A 85 -0.80 11.02 10.12
C ALA A 85 -0.54 9.50 10.23
N PHE A 86 -1.09 8.86 11.27
CA PHE A 86 -0.98 7.42 11.45
C PHE A 86 -1.75 6.64 10.37
N ALA A 87 -2.96 7.08 10.02
CA ALA A 87 -3.73 6.50 8.92
C ALA A 87 -2.97 6.58 7.58
N LEU A 88 -2.36 7.73 7.28
CA LEU A 88 -1.53 7.90 6.08
C LEU A 88 -0.33 6.96 6.08
N ALA A 89 0.32 6.74 7.23
CA ALA A 89 1.42 5.79 7.35
C ALA A 89 0.98 4.37 7.04
N ARG A 90 -0.14 3.94 7.63
CA ARG A 90 -0.73 2.61 7.38
C ARG A 90 -1.09 2.41 5.91
N CYS A 91 -1.61 3.44 5.24
CA CYS A 91 -1.99 3.36 3.84
C CYS A 91 -0.82 3.64 2.86
N HIS A 92 0.43 3.69 3.33
CA HIS A 92 1.60 4.09 2.52
C HIS A 92 1.42 5.42 1.75
N ALA A 93 0.65 6.32 2.35
CA ALA A 93 0.23 7.61 1.79
C ALA A 93 0.81 8.80 2.56
N LEU A 94 1.87 8.59 3.36
CA LEU A 94 2.62 9.71 3.93
C LEU A 94 3.19 10.58 2.80
N PRO A 95 3.21 11.92 2.95
CA PRO A 95 3.93 12.80 2.05
C PRO A 95 5.39 12.35 1.94
N SER A 96 5.79 11.95 0.75
CA SER A 96 7.12 11.40 0.44
C SER A 96 7.34 11.49 -1.07
N ALA A 97 8.58 11.31 -1.51
CA ALA A 97 8.93 11.19 -2.92
C ALA A 97 8.16 10.05 -3.59
N VAL A 98 7.83 8.97 -2.86
CA VAL A 98 6.99 7.88 -3.37
C VAL A 98 5.61 8.38 -3.77
N LEU A 99 4.96 9.15 -2.90
CA LEU A 99 3.62 9.70 -3.15
C LEU A 99 3.66 10.77 -4.25
N TYR A 100 4.58 11.73 -4.17
CA TYR A 100 4.69 12.79 -5.19
C TYR A 100 5.06 12.23 -6.57
N GLY A 101 6.00 11.29 -6.63
CA GLY A 101 6.41 10.63 -7.86
C GLY A 101 5.28 9.82 -8.50
N LYS A 102 4.33 9.30 -7.71
CA LYS A 102 3.12 8.66 -8.24
C LYS A 102 2.30 9.65 -9.08
N TYR A 103 2.07 10.86 -8.55
CA TYR A 103 1.32 11.89 -9.27
C TYR A 103 2.08 12.44 -10.49
N LYS A 104 3.42 12.53 -10.39
CA LYS A 104 4.29 12.97 -11.49
C LYS A 104 4.68 11.87 -12.48
N ARG A 105 4.17 10.64 -12.31
CA ARG A 105 4.52 9.45 -13.11
C ARG A 105 6.02 9.13 -13.14
N THR A 106 6.76 9.50 -12.09
CA THR A 106 8.18 9.12 -11.93
C THR A 106 8.29 7.61 -11.64
N PRO A 107 9.21 6.88 -12.29
CA PRO A 107 9.48 5.47 -11.98
C PRO A 107 9.75 5.25 -10.50
N PHE A 108 9.27 4.14 -9.92
CA PHE A 108 9.38 3.90 -8.47
C PHE A 108 10.83 3.94 -7.96
N THR A 109 11.75 3.38 -8.73
CA THR A 109 13.19 3.32 -8.47
C THR A 109 13.86 4.70 -8.43
N GLU A 110 13.22 5.73 -9.00
CA GLU A 110 13.74 7.10 -9.06
C GLU A 110 13.10 8.03 -8.00
N ARG A 111 12.25 7.49 -7.12
CA ARG A 111 11.55 8.28 -6.09
C ARG A 111 12.40 8.45 -4.84
N PHE A 112 13.57 9.06 -5.01
CA PHE A 112 14.61 9.16 -4.00
C PHE A 112 14.21 10.02 -2.79
N CYS A 113 14.66 9.57 -1.63
CA CYS A 113 14.57 10.30 -0.38
C CYS A 113 15.54 11.49 -0.36
N PRO A 114 15.16 12.64 0.22
CA PRO A 114 16.05 13.79 0.38
C PRO A 114 17.20 13.58 1.36
N CYS A 115 17.35 12.39 1.94
CA CYS A 115 18.42 12.08 2.89
C CYS A 115 19.80 11.88 2.24
N GLY A 116 19.88 11.86 0.90
CA GLY A 116 21.14 11.69 0.17
C GLY A 116 21.65 10.25 0.08
N SER A 117 20.92 9.26 0.62
CA SER A 117 21.37 7.85 0.63
C SER A 117 21.07 7.07 -0.66
N GLY A 118 20.50 7.70 -1.68
CA GLY A 118 20.06 7.03 -2.91
C GLY A 118 18.91 6.04 -2.73
N GLU A 119 18.29 5.98 -1.54
CA GLU A 119 17.16 5.07 -1.28
C GLU A 119 15.81 5.71 -1.64
N VAL A 120 14.85 4.87 -2.03
CA VAL A 120 13.46 5.28 -2.27
C VAL A 120 12.79 5.67 -0.94
N GLU A 121 12.08 6.80 -0.92
CA GLU A 121 11.43 7.36 0.29
C GLU A 121 10.15 6.61 0.69
N THR A 122 10.27 5.33 1.01
CA THR A 122 9.17 4.51 1.53
C THR A 122 8.86 4.83 2.99
N VAL A 123 7.65 4.49 3.45
CA VAL A 123 7.30 4.60 4.89
C VAL A 123 8.28 3.79 5.75
N GLY A 124 8.71 2.62 5.27
CA GLY A 124 9.73 1.80 5.93
C GLY A 124 11.06 2.52 6.10
N HIS A 125 11.56 3.09 5.02
CA HIS A 125 12.78 3.91 5.04
C HIS A 125 12.66 5.05 6.07
N MET A 126 11.55 5.81 6.02
CA MET A 126 11.29 6.94 6.93
C MET A 126 11.31 6.51 8.41
N ILE A 127 10.52 5.47 8.75
CA ILE A 127 10.29 5.02 10.13
C ILE A 127 11.51 4.31 10.73
N LEU A 128 12.30 3.58 9.93
CA LEU A 128 13.34 2.71 10.48
C LEU A 128 14.75 3.27 10.37
N ARG A 129 15.13 3.89 9.24
CA ARG A 129 16.56 4.12 8.94
C ARG A 129 16.94 5.46 8.31
N CYS A 130 16.01 6.22 7.75
CA CYS A 130 16.26 7.46 7.00
C CYS A 130 17.02 8.57 7.77
N PRO A 131 18.28 8.91 7.47
CA PRO A 131 19.01 9.96 8.22
C PRO A 131 18.27 11.31 8.33
N PHE A 132 17.50 11.68 7.30
CA PHE A 132 16.70 12.91 7.27
C PHE A 132 15.62 13.00 8.36
N TYR A 133 15.10 11.86 8.84
CA TYR A 133 14.12 11.81 9.94
C TYR A 133 14.74 11.34 11.28
N MET A 134 16.07 11.35 11.40
CA MET A 134 16.81 10.75 12.53
C MET A 134 16.36 11.29 13.90
N GLU A 135 16.30 12.61 14.07
CA GLU A 135 15.98 13.18 15.39
C GLU A 135 14.56 12.85 15.85
N ILE A 136 13.61 12.79 14.91
CA ILE A 136 12.23 12.40 15.18
C ILE A 136 12.18 10.90 15.54
N ARG A 137 12.93 10.06 14.81
CA ARG A 137 13.03 8.63 15.12
C ARG A 137 13.65 8.37 16.49
N LYS A 138 14.75 9.05 16.83
CA LYS A 138 15.41 8.92 18.14
C LYS A 138 14.43 9.16 19.28
N ARG A 139 13.53 10.14 19.14
CA ARG A 139 12.54 10.48 20.15
C ARG A 139 11.38 9.48 20.24
N HIS A 140 10.90 8.97 19.11
CA HIS A 140 9.61 8.27 19.06
C HIS A 140 9.68 6.78 18.68
N ILE A 141 10.64 6.39 17.83
CA ILE A 141 10.72 5.03 17.27
C ILE A 141 11.84 4.21 17.91
N LEU A 142 13.04 4.78 18.04
CA LEU A 142 14.20 4.06 18.59
C LEU A 142 13.94 3.48 20.00
N PRO A 143 13.28 4.17 20.94
CA PRO A 143 12.99 3.61 22.27
C PRO A 143 12.08 2.38 22.25
N ILE A 144 11.35 2.18 21.15
CA ILE A 144 10.44 1.04 20.96
C ILE A 144 11.21 -0.13 20.37
N ILE A 145 11.92 0.08 19.27
CA ILE A 145 12.64 -0.99 18.56
C ILE A 145 13.89 -1.46 19.31
N ALA A 146 14.56 -0.59 20.08
CA ALA A 146 15.75 -0.95 20.86
C ALA A 146 15.47 -2.01 21.93
N LYS A 147 14.21 -2.19 22.33
CA LYS A 147 13.79 -3.24 23.28
C LYS A 147 13.77 -4.63 22.65
N TYR A 148 13.77 -4.74 21.32
CA TYR A 148 13.60 -5.99 20.59
C TYR A 148 14.57 -6.08 19.40
N PRO A 149 15.89 -6.09 19.62
CA PRO A 149 16.88 -6.06 18.54
C PRO A 149 16.82 -7.32 17.66
N GLY A 150 17.37 -7.22 16.44
CA GLY A 150 17.56 -8.36 15.53
C GLY A 150 16.34 -8.77 14.70
N ARG A 151 15.26 -7.98 14.67
CA ARG A 151 14.10 -8.23 13.78
C ARG A 151 14.31 -7.62 12.40
N SER A 152 13.63 -8.17 11.40
CA SER A 152 13.62 -7.62 10.04
C SER A 152 12.80 -6.33 9.97
N ASP A 153 13.09 -5.49 8.97
CA ASP A 153 12.34 -4.25 8.72
C ASP A 153 10.84 -4.51 8.57
N THR A 154 10.46 -5.59 7.87
CA THR A 154 9.06 -5.99 7.68
C THR A 154 8.38 -6.29 9.01
N THR A 155 9.03 -7.03 9.91
CA THR A 155 8.48 -7.35 11.24
C THR A 155 8.31 -6.10 12.09
N TYR A 156 9.30 -5.19 12.09
CA TYR A 156 9.17 -3.93 12.82
C TYR A 156 8.02 -3.08 12.27
N LEU A 157 7.90 -2.95 10.95
CA LEU A 157 6.84 -2.14 10.35
C LEU A 157 5.46 -2.70 10.63
N GLN A 158 5.30 -4.02 10.54
CA GLN A 158 4.05 -4.68 10.92
C GLN A 158 3.70 -4.35 12.36
N TRP A 159 4.62 -4.55 13.30
CA TRP A 159 4.39 -4.29 14.72
C TRP A 159 4.07 -2.82 15.01
N LEU A 160 4.83 -1.88 14.44
CA LEU A 160 4.65 -0.44 14.66
C LEU A 160 3.34 0.09 14.07
N LEU A 161 2.83 -0.52 12.98
CA LEU A 161 1.64 -0.06 12.26
C LEU A 161 0.38 -0.91 12.52
N LYS A 162 0.49 -1.95 13.36
CA LYS A 162 -0.60 -2.92 13.63
C LYS A 162 -1.79 -2.33 14.37
N ASP A 163 -1.56 -1.30 15.19
CA ASP A 163 -2.58 -0.65 16.01
C ASP A 163 -3.16 -1.52 17.15
N GLU A 164 -2.30 -2.33 17.78
CA GLU A 164 -2.68 -3.17 18.93
C GLU A 164 -2.35 -2.52 20.29
N GLN A 165 -1.23 -1.78 20.37
CA GLN A 165 -0.75 -1.19 21.61
C GLN A 165 -0.86 0.34 21.55
N ALA A 166 -1.76 0.91 22.36
CA ALA A 166 -2.06 2.35 22.35
C ALA A 166 -0.81 3.23 22.51
N THR A 167 0.13 2.82 23.35
CA THR A 167 1.39 3.54 23.60
C THR A 167 2.30 3.56 22.36
N ILE A 168 2.43 2.43 21.67
CA ILE A 168 3.17 2.32 20.41
C ILE A 168 2.47 3.14 19.33
N THR A 169 1.17 2.94 19.14
CA THR A 169 0.35 3.71 18.19
C THR A 169 0.53 5.22 18.40
N ALA A 170 0.49 5.69 19.66
CA ALA A 170 0.68 7.11 19.98
C ALA A 170 2.08 7.61 19.59
N GLN A 171 3.14 6.86 19.86
CA GLN A 171 4.50 7.26 19.50
C GLN A 171 4.72 7.27 17.98
N VAL A 172 4.22 6.25 17.29
CA VAL A 172 4.30 6.17 15.82
C VAL A 172 3.48 7.31 15.19
N ALA A 173 2.30 7.62 15.72
CA ALA A 173 1.50 8.75 15.25
C ALA A 173 2.20 10.11 15.44
N ARG A 174 2.89 10.31 16.57
CA ARG A 174 3.73 11.51 16.82
C ARG A 174 4.89 11.59 15.84
N PHE A 175 5.57 10.46 15.60
CA PHE A 175 6.61 10.38 14.57
C PHE A 175 6.04 10.80 13.20
N CYS A 176 4.95 10.19 12.76
CA CYS A 176 4.35 10.44 11.45
C CYS A 176 3.92 11.90 11.29
N ALA A 177 3.29 12.50 12.31
CA ALA A 177 2.87 13.89 12.26
C ALA A 177 4.06 14.86 12.15
N ALA A 178 5.14 14.60 12.91
CA ALA A 178 6.36 15.39 12.81
C ALA A 178 7.07 15.19 11.46
N ALA A 179 7.14 13.95 10.96
CA ALA A 179 7.73 13.64 9.65
C ALA A 179 7.00 14.33 8.50
N VAL A 180 5.65 14.36 8.53
CA VAL A 180 4.82 15.14 7.59
C VAL A 180 5.21 16.62 7.62
N GLY A 181 5.36 17.19 8.82
CA GLY A 181 5.76 18.59 9.00
C GLY A 181 7.14 18.86 8.41
N THR A 182 8.13 18.03 8.72
CA THR A 182 9.50 18.14 8.17
C THR A 182 9.52 18.05 6.66
N ARG A 183 8.78 17.10 6.08
CA ARG A 183 8.75 16.92 4.63
C ARG A 183 8.09 18.08 3.92
N ARG A 184 7.01 18.64 4.46
CA ARG A 184 6.35 19.84 3.91
C ARG A 184 7.30 21.03 3.90
N LYS A 185 8.00 21.29 5.01
CA LYS A 185 9.00 22.37 5.09
C LYS A 185 10.07 22.22 4.02
N TYR A 186 10.60 21.00 3.85
CA TYR A 186 11.59 20.73 2.80
C TYR A 186 11.03 20.98 1.39
N VAL A 187 9.81 20.53 1.09
CA VAL A 187 9.20 20.77 -0.23
C VAL A 187 9.00 22.27 -0.48
N SER A 188 8.57 23.02 0.54
CA SER A 188 8.41 24.48 0.44
C SER A 188 9.73 25.24 0.33
N SER A 189 10.86 24.63 0.69
CA SER A 189 12.20 25.23 0.53
C SER A 189 12.88 24.86 -0.79
N LEU A 190 12.27 23.99 -1.61
CA LEU A 190 12.80 23.70 -2.93
C LEU A 190 12.54 24.90 -3.85
N PRO A 191 13.51 25.27 -4.70
CA PRO A 191 13.36 26.33 -5.68
C PRO A 191 12.31 26.00 -6.77
#